data_AF-A0A948W4X0-F1
#
_entry.id   AF-A0A948W4X0-F1
#
_cell.length_a   1.000
_cell.length_b   1.000
_cell.length_c   1.000
_cell.angle_alpha   90.00
_cell.angle_beta   90.00
_cell.angle_gamma   90.00
#
_symmetry.space_group_name_H-M   'P 1'
#
loop_
_entity.id
_entity.type
_entity.pdbx_description
1 polymer ?
#
loop_
_entity_poly.entity_id
_entity_poly.type
_entity_poly.pdbx_seq_one_letter_code
_entity_poly.pdbx_strand_id
1 'polypeptide(L)'
;MSEFLQWNQRLLQWTDSLGAYLPYVYNETRGKTDPNHTILFGCGDPGFCNNMEGHPANPMLPELLRHQRGYPESAVVIVSGKWHLLAATIYSQHPDYGIAFQACTLYVKSPPIPCLCLPVYEGPDSLIMARAISHLNENDVKWMGINLSEYDFLAHIQGMQCCEFDTACYWDRLKTVYEEAEHQIIDVLWPFLQSHCYYSGKTLLVICTDHGRHLDDVEQGFLDHGHGWLPGHLECAQNCSGCRDIWAIFIGPGILRGITSSNTYAIEDIAPTIRYLMGFDNPFEEGLPIEEIIDEDTSRSSLSRLAQNLLIMEPGRPNPFYSSTTVRYLVPQALPIEVRIYDVQGRQIWTSGLTRQSTGWHNFTWYGEDENCGMAPPGIYYLGFHSEQKYQAQKLTLLR
;
A
#
# COMPACT_ATOMS: atom_id res chain seq x y z
N MET A 1 -11.47 20.05 -1.10
CA MET A 1 -10.08 19.91 -0.61
C MET A 1 -9.74 20.81 0.59
N SER A 2 -10.18 22.08 0.64
CA SER A 2 -9.78 23.02 1.70
C SER A 2 -10.38 22.77 3.10
N GLU A 3 -11.49 22.05 3.24
CA GLU A 3 -12.07 21.68 4.55
C GLU A 3 -11.54 20.34 5.09
N PHE A 4 -11.31 19.34 4.22
CA PHE A 4 -10.73 18.06 4.64
C PHE A 4 -9.28 18.22 5.14
N LEU A 5 -8.48 19.09 4.50
CA LEU A 5 -7.16 19.47 5.00
C LEU A 5 -7.20 20.19 6.37
N GLN A 6 -8.34 20.75 6.78
CA GLN A 6 -8.49 21.31 8.13
C GLN A 6 -8.71 20.22 9.17
N TRP A 7 -9.35 19.10 8.82
CA TRP A 7 -9.61 18.01 9.77
C TRP A 7 -8.31 17.30 10.14
N ASN A 8 -7.39 17.12 9.20
CA ASN A 8 -6.11 16.44 9.45
C ASN A 8 -5.11 17.29 10.26
N GLN A 9 -5.42 18.54 10.60
CA GLN A 9 -4.44 19.45 11.22
C GLN A 9 -3.81 18.88 12.49
N ARG A 10 -4.60 18.19 13.32
CA ARG A 10 -4.11 17.59 14.55
C ARG A 10 -3.15 16.44 14.26
N LEU A 11 -3.52 15.53 13.36
CA LEU A 11 -2.67 14.43 12.93
C LEU A 11 -1.35 14.93 12.28
N LEU A 12 -1.43 15.99 11.47
CA LEU A 12 -0.25 16.60 10.84
C LEU A 12 0.69 17.24 11.87
N GLN A 13 0.15 18.07 12.77
CA GLN A 13 0.94 18.67 13.87
C GLN A 13 1.61 17.62 14.75
N TRP A 14 0.91 16.52 15.02
CA TRP A 14 1.47 15.40 15.75
C TRP A 14 2.63 14.73 14.97
N THR A 15 2.48 14.58 13.65
CA THR A 15 3.47 13.94 12.77
C THR A 15 4.74 14.78 12.57
N ASP A 16 4.62 16.12 12.56
CA ASP A 16 5.72 17.07 12.30
C ASP A 16 6.98 16.82 13.15
N SER A 17 6.84 16.26 14.34
CA SER A 17 7.98 15.98 15.24
C SER A 17 8.37 14.50 15.30
N LEU A 18 7.56 13.62 14.72
CA LEU A 18 7.63 12.17 14.94
C LEU A 18 8.06 11.39 13.70
N GLY A 19 7.80 11.88 12.49
CA GLY A 19 8.06 11.11 11.29
C GLY A 19 7.88 11.90 9.99
N ALA A 20 7.39 11.21 8.96
CA ALA A 20 7.24 11.73 7.62
C ALA A 20 5.79 11.68 7.16
N TYR A 21 5.35 12.75 6.50
CA TYR A 21 4.04 12.89 5.87
C TYR A 21 4.18 12.93 4.34
N LEU A 22 3.38 12.10 3.67
CA LEU A 22 3.27 11.99 2.23
C LEU A 22 1.88 12.48 1.81
N PRO A 23 1.73 13.77 1.45
CA PRO A 23 0.43 14.36 1.10
C PRO A 23 -0.13 13.90 -0.25
N TYR A 24 0.71 13.38 -1.14
CA TYR A 24 0.34 13.06 -2.52
C TYR A 24 0.65 11.59 -2.80
N VAL A 25 -0.22 10.70 -2.35
CA VAL A 25 -0.16 9.29 -2.69
C VAL A 25 -1.34 8.97 -3.60
N TYR A 26 -1.09 8.31 -4.72
CA TYR A 26 -2.06 8.10 -5.77
C TYR A 26 -2.42 6.63 -5.93
N ASN A 27 -3.69 6.40 -6.27
CA ASN A 27 -4.26 5.08 -6.37
C ASN A 27 -4.83 4.80 -7.78
N GLU A 28 -4.29 3.77 -8.44
CA GLU A 28 -4.68 3.34 -9.79
C GLU A 28 -5.93 2.46 -9.84
N THR A 29 -6.35 1.86 -8.72
CA THR A 29 -7.55 1.00 -8.65
C THR A 29 -8.86 1.79 -8.61
N ARG A 30 -8.77 3.12 -8.76
CA ARG A 30 -9.88 4.06 -8.92
C ARG A 30 -10.81 4.15 -7.72
N GLY A 31 -10.32 3.83 -6.52
CA GLY A 31 -11.09 3.95 -5.28
C GLY A 31 -11.88 2.69 -4.89
N LYS A 32 -11.45 1.51 -5.35
CA LYS A 32 -12.04 0.22 -4.98
C LYS A 32 -11.46 -0.31 -3.67
N THR A 33 -12.31 -0.56 -2.68
CA THR A 33 -11.92 -0.94 -1.32
C THR A 33 -11.09 -2.24 -1.26
N ASP A 34 -11.57 -3.36 -1.80
CA ASP A 34 -10.88 -4.66 -1.66
C ASP A 34 -9.49 -4.68 -2.33
N PRO A 35 -9.32 -4.25 -3.59
CA PRO A 35 -8.00 -4.21 -4.23
C PRO A 35 -6.99 -3.37 -3.44
N ASN A 36 -7.38 -2.19 -2.94
CA ASN A 36 -6.47 -1.32 -2.23
C ASN A 36 -5.99 -1.88 -0.91
N HIS A 37 -6.83 -2.60 -0.18
CA HIS A 37 -6.40 -3.30 1.03
C HIS A 37 -5.37 -4.39 0.71
N THR A 38 -5.57 -5.14 -0.38
CA THR A 38 -4.58 -6.14 -0.80
C THR A 38 -3.25 -5.50 -1.23
N ILE A 39 -3.28 -4.35 -1.91
CA ILE A 39 -2.09 -3.58 -2.29
C ILE A 39 -1.35 -3.04 -1.06
N LEU A 40 -2.08 -2.46 -0.10
CA LEU A 40 -1.51 -1.99 1.17
C LEU A 40 -0.87 -3.13 1.97
N PHE A 41 -1.33 -4.36 1.77
CA PHE A 41 -0.73 -5.57 2.33
C PHE A 41 0.29 -6.23 1.41
N GLY A 42 0.77 -5.55 0.36
CA GLY A 42 1.90 -6.01 -0.46
C GLY A 42 1.56 -6.99 -1.58
N CYS A 43 0.29 -7.07 -2.00
CA CYS A 43 -0.08 -7.75 -3.25
C CYS A 43 0.22 -6.82 -4.45
N GLY A 44 0.97 -7.32 -5.43
CA GLY A 44 1.22 -6.60 -6.68
C GLY A 44 0.19 -6.84 -7.80
N ASP A 45 -1.01 -7.36 -7.52
CA ASP A 45 -2.07 -7.44 -8.53
C ASP A 45 -3.10 -6.32 -8.31
N PRO A 46 -3.06 -5.22 -9.08
CA PRO A 46 -4.02 -4.13 -8.96
C PRO A 46 -5.40 -4.43 -9.56
N GLY A 47 -5.65 -5.64 -10.10
CA GLY A 47 -6.68 -5.86 -11.11
C GLY A 47 -7.79 -6.88 -10.85
N PHE A 48 -7.72 -7.80 -9.87
CA PHE A 48 -8.59 -8.99 -9.88
C PHE A 48 -9.52 -9.25 -8.68
N CYS A 49 -9.70 -8.32 -7.75
CA CYS A 49 -10.66 -8.48 -6.65
C CYS A 49 -11.89 -7.58 -6.86
N ASN A 50 -12.69 -7.87 -7.89
CA ASN A 50 -13.84 -7.03 -8.25
C ASN A 50 -15.20 -7.65 -7.85
N ASN A 51 -15.22 -8.70 -7.03
CA ASN A 51 -16.47 -9.42 -6.70
C ASN A 51 -16.58 -9.93 -5.25
N MET A 52 -15.89 -9.34 -4.27
CA MET A 52 -16.05 -9.66 -2.82
C MET A 52 -15.82 -11.13 -2.40
N GLU A 53 -15.40 -12.00 -3.32
CA GLU A 53 -15.21 -13.44 -3.09
C GLU A 53 -13.84 -13.96 -3.60
N GLY A 54 -13.05 -13.10 -4.25
CA GLY A 54 -11.75 -13.45 -4.82
C GLY A 54 -10.59 -13.08 -3.90
N HIS A 55 -9.80 -14.08 -3.51
CA HIS A 55 -8.48 -13.88 -2.92
C HIS A 55 -7.48 -13.43 -3.99
N PRO A 56 -6.48 -12.58 -3.66
CA PRO A 56 -5.44 -12.19 -4.61
C PRO A 56 -4.66 -13.40 -5.12
N ALA A 57 -4.15 -13.35 -6.35
CA ALA A 57 -3.36 -14.44 -6.92
C ALA A 57 -1.98 -14.59 -6.24
N ASN A 58 -1.39 -13.46 -5.82
CA ASN A 58 -0.06 -13.39 -5.22
C ASN A 58 -0.14 -13.24 -3.69
N PRO A 59 0.86 -13.75 -2.96
CA PRO A 59 0.89 -13.66 -1.50
C PRO A 59 1.08 -12.22 -1.02
N MET A 60 0.41 -11.91 0.08
CA MET A 60 0.56 -10.65 0.77
C MET A 60 1.68 -10.73 1.83
N LEU A 61 2.11 -9.56 2.31
CA LEU A 61 3.07 -9.36 3.39
C LEU A 61 2.84 -10.28 4.61
N PRO A 62 1.58 -10.50 5.09
CA PRO A 62 1.32 -11.43 6.19
C PRO A 62 1.76 -12.87 5.90
N GLU A 63 1.43 -13.39 4.71
CA GLU A 63 1.79 -14.73 4.28
C GLU A 63 3.31 -14.87 4.13
N LEU A 64 3.96 -13.87 3.53
CA LEU A 64 5.40 -13.82 3.35
C LEU A 64 6.13 -13.81 4.70
N LEU A 65 5.65 -13.03 5.67
CA LEU A 65 6.23 -12.99 7.02
C LEU A 65 6.10 -14.35 7.71
N ARG A 66 4.93 -14.99 7.65
CA ARG A 66 4.74 -16.32 8.24
C ARG A 66 5.59 -17.38 7.56
N HIS A 67 5.65 -17.38 6.22
CA HIS A 67 6.43 -18.34 5.45
C HIS A 67 7.94 -18.15 5.62
N GLN A 68 8.46 -16.94 5.42
CA GLN A 68 9.90 -16.68 5.41
C GLN A 68 10.51 -16.58 6.82
N ARG A 69 9.74 -16.13 7.82
CA ARG A 69 10.22 -15.94 9.20
C ARG A 69 9.72 -16.98 10.18
N GLY A 70 8.81 -17.87 9.75
CA GLY A 70 8.23 -18.90 10.62
C GLY A 70 7.38 -18.34 11.75
N TYR A 71 6.80 -17.15 11.58
CA TYR A 71 5.99 -16.53 12.62
C TYR A 71 4.66 -17.28 12.82
N PRO A 72 4.22 -17.47 14.08
CA PRO A 72 2.92 -18.07 14.37
C PRO A 72 1.79 -17.12 13.96
N GLU A 73 0.57 -17.66 13.83
CA GLU A 73 -0.63 -16.88 13.50
C GLU A 73 -0.83 -15.69 14.42
N SER A 74 -0.65 -15.88 15.73
CA SER A 74 -0.83 -14.80 16.71
C SER A 74 0.14 -13.63 16.55
N ALA A 75 1.22 -13.78 15.79
CA ALA A 75 2.21 -12.75 15.55
C ALA A 75 1.94 -11.89 14.31
N VAL A 76 1.01 -12.30 13.42
CA VAL A 76 0.70 -11.62 12.16
C VAL A 76 -0.82 -11.50 12.02
N VAL A 77 -1.35 -10.30 12.24
CA VAL A 77 -2.77 -10.12 12.59
C VAL A 77 -3.43 -9.04 11.74
N ILE A 78 -4.69 -9.24 11.37
CA ILE A 78 -5.55 -8.22 10.77
C ILE A 78 -6.77 -8.03 11.67
N VAL A 79 -7.01 -6.79 12.10
CA VAL A 79 -8.15 -6.40 12.93
C VAL A 79 -9.08 -5.51 12.11
N SER A 80 -10.36 -5.86 12.02
CA SER A 80 -11.31 -5.11 11.19
C SER A 80 -12.76 -5.27 11.65
N GLY A 81 -13.56 -4.21 11.46
CA GLY A 81 -15.02 -4.24 11.53
C GLY A 81 -15.72 -4.71 10.25
N LYS A 82 -14.98 -4.79 9.14
CA LYS A 82 -15.45 -5.16 7.79
C LYS A 82 -15.15 -6.63 7.49
N TRP A 83 -16.20 -7.45 7.39
CA TRP A 83 -16.03 -8.88 7.11
C TRP A 83 -15.49 -9.15 5.70
N HIS A 84 -16.00 -8.45 4.69
CA HIS A 84 -15.57 -8.66 3.30
C HIS A 84 -14.07 -8.34 3.12
N LEU A 85 -13.57 -7.31 3.82
CA LEU A 85 -12.14 -7.01 3.84
C LEU A 85 -11.30 -8.14 4.44
N LEU A 86 -11.74 -8.71 5.57
CA LEU A 86 -11.05 -9.87 6.13
C LEU A 86 -11.08 -11.04 5.15
N ALA A 87 -12.22 -11.30 4.51
CA ALA A 87 -12.31 -12.37 3.53
C ALA A 87 -11.32 -12.19 2.37
N ALA A 88 -11.13 -10.96 1.87
CA ALA A 88 -10.22 -10.68 0.75
C ALA A 88 -8.73 -10.67 1.14
N THR A 89 -8.39 -10.38 2.40
CA THR A 89 -7.01 -10.04 2.82
C THR A 89 -6.30 -11.08 3.68
N ILE A 90 -6.97 -12.19 4.02
CA ILE A 90 -6.39 -13.19 4.92
C ILE A 90 -5.34 -14.07 4.27
N TYR A 91 -5.51 -14.38 2.99
CA TYR A 91 -4.59 -15.22 2.23
C TYR A 91 -4.77 -15.02 0.74
N SER A 92 -3.80 -15.51 -0.03
CA SER A 92 -3.78 -15.53 -1.49
C SER A 92 -4.15 -16.90 -2.07
N GLN A 93 -4.40 -16.96 -3.37
CA GLN A 93 -4.56 -18.22 -4.10
C GLN A 93 -3.21 -18.86 -4.48
N HIS A 94 -2.09 -18.32 -4.00
CA HIS A 94 -0.76 -18.80 -4.38
C HIS A 94 -0.50 -20.21 -3.82
N PRO A 95 -0.05 -21.18 -4.65
CA PRO A 95 0.09 -22.58 -4.24
C PRO A 95 1.11 -22.81 -3.11
N ASP A 96 2.18 -22.01 -3.07
CA ASP A 96 3.24 -22.13 -2.04
C ASP A 96 2.94 -21.36 -0.74
N TYR A 97 1.91 -20.49 -0.74
CA TYR A 97 1.53 -19.67 0.41
C TYR A 97 0.09 -19.98 0.82
N GLY A 98 -0.84 -19.06 0.53
CA GLY A 98 -2.26 -19.23 0.70
C GLY A 98 -2.67 -19.57 2.14
N ILE A 99 -3.69 -20.43 2.26
CA ILE A 99 -4.32 -20.76 3.55
C ILE A 99 -3.33 -21.31 4.59
N ALA A 100 -2.23 -21.96 4.16
CA ALA A 100 -1.22 -22.48 5.06
C ALA A 100 -0.48 -21.38 5.85
N PHE A 101 -0.44 -20.17 5.29
CA PHE A 101 0.25 -19.00 5.87
C PHE A 101 -0.68 -17.80 6.06
N GLN A 102 -2.00 -18.04 6.15
CA GLN A 102 -2.99 -16.97 6.32
C GLN A 102 -2.73 -16.07 7.55
N ALA A 103 -3.14 -14.80 7.50
CA ALA A 103 -3.10 -13.95 8.67
C ALA A 103 -4.10 -14.40 9.74
N CYS A 104 -3.81 -14.12 11.02
CA CYS A 104 -4.82 -14.22 12.07
C CYS A 104 -5.83 -13.08 11.92
N THR A 105 -7.13 -13.39 11.93
CA THR A 105 -8.18 -12.36 11.88
C THR A 105 -8.83 -12.10 13.22
N LEU A 106 -8.95 -10.82 13.57
CA LEU A 106 -9.75 -10.35 14.67
C LEU A 106 -10.93 -9.54 14.12
N TYR A 107 -12.04 -10.23 13.89
CA TYR A 107 -13.26 -9.59 13.44
C TYR A 107 -14.00 -8.94 14.61
N VAL A 108 -14.30 -7.66 14.50
CA VAL A 108 -15.01 -6.89 15.54
C VAL A 108 -16.41 -6.58 15.04
N LYS A 109 -17.41 -6.88 15.87
CA LYS A 109 -18.81 -6.53 15.63
C LYS A 109 -19.34 -5.79 16.84
N SER A 110 -20.12 -4.75 16.59
CA SER A 110 -20.95 -4.12 17.62
C SER A 110 -22.42 -4.55 17.43
N PRO A 111 -23.23 -4.59 18.50
CA PRO A 111 -24.68 -4.64 18.36
C PRO A 111 -25.19 -3.47 17.48
N PRO A 112 -26.31 -3.65 16.76
CA PRO A 112 -26.92 -2.56 16.00
C PRO A 112 -27.17 -1.35 16.89
N ILE A 113 -26.82 -0.15 16.44
CA ILE A 113 -27.18 1.08 17.13
C ILE A 113 -28.71 1.24 17.02
N PRO A 114 -29.49 1.24 18.13
CA PRO A 114 -30.96 1.19 18.07
C PRO A 114 -31.63 2.33 17.31
N CYS A 115 -30.93 3.46 17.11
CA CYS A 115 -31.42 4.64 16.38
C CYS A 115 -30.94 4.73 14.93
N LEU A 116 -30.10 3.81 14.46
CA LEU A 116 -29.79 3.62 13.04
C LEU A 116 -30.57 2.39 12.59
N CYS A 117 -31.52 2.56 11.68
CA CYS A 117 -32.33 1.47 11.12
C CYS A 117 -31.50 0.56 10.20
N LEU A 118 -30.32 0.12 10.65
CA LEU A 118 -29.35 -0.65 9.88
C LEU A 118 -29.13 -2.02 10.53
N PRO A 119 -29.33 -3.12 9.79
CA PRO A 119 -29.19 -4.47 10.31
C PRO A 119 -27.72 -4.87 10.62
N VAL A 120 -26.74 -4.09 10.14
CA VAL A 120 -25.31 -4.36 10.32
C VAL A 120 -24.59 -3.05 10.65
N TYR A 121 -23.99 -2.97 11.84
CA TYR A 121 -23.03 -1.93 12.19
C TYR A 121 -21.67 -2.60 12.37
N GLU A 122 -20.68 -2.14 11.61
CA GLU A 122 -19.32 -2.71 11.58
C GLU A 122 -18.52 -2.42 12.87
N GLY A 123 -19.15 -1.73 13.83
CA GLY A 123 -18.61 -1.41 15.14
C GLY A 123 -17.85 -0.08 15.15
N PRO A 124 -17.78 0.59 16.31
CA PRO A 124 -17.04 1.82 16.44
C PRO A 124 -15.54 1.54 16.42
N ASP A 125 -14.78 2.50 15.92
CA ASP A 125 -13.31 2.40 15.78
C ASP A 125 -12.63 2.14 17.15
N SER A 126 -13.24 2.60 18.23
CA SER A 126 -12.81 2.32 19.61
C SER A 126 -12.84 0.84 20.01
N LEU A 127 -13.80 0.04 19.51
CA LEU A 127 -13.83 -1.40 19.78
C LEU A 127 -12.78 -2.15 18.93
N ILE A 128 -12.56 -1.70 17.70
CA ILE A 128 -11.50 -2.21 16.83
C ILE A 128 -10.15 -1.97 17.49
N MET A 129 -9.91 -0.75 17.98
CA MET A 129 -8.68 -0.39 18.66
C MET A 129 -8.50 -1.15 19.98
N ALA A 130 -9.54 -1.28 20.80
CA ALA A 130 -9.48 -2.05 22.03
C ALA A 130 -9.13 -3.52 21.77
N ARG A 131 -9.66 -4.12 20.69
CA ARG A 131 -9.33 -5.49 20.30
C ARG A 131 -7.87 -5.61 19.84
N ALA A 132 -7.37 -4.64 19.08
CA ALA A 132 -5.98 -4.59 18.66
C ALA A 132 -5.03 -4.51 19.87
N ILE A 133 -5.29 -3.60 20.82
CA ILE A 133 -4.48 -3.42 22.03
C ILE A 133 -4.49 -4.67 22.92
N SER A 134 -5.65 -5.30 23.13
CA SER A 134 -5.74 -6.57 23.88
C SER A 134 -4.84 -7.64 23.24
N HIS A 135 -4.88 -7.79 21.91
CA HIS A 135 -4.05 -8.78 21.23
C HIS A 135 -2.56 -8.45 21.27
N LEU A 136 -2.18 -7.17 21.13
CA LEU A 136 -0.80 -6.69 21.27
C LEU A 136 -0.24 -6.95 22.68
N ASN A 137 -1.06 -6.88 23.71
CA ASN A 137 -0.67 -7.11 25.11
C ASN A 137 -0.55 -8.59 25.46
N GLU A 138 -1.26 -9.45 24.73
CA GLU A 138 -1.30 -10.90 24.96
C GLU A 138 -0.27 -11.69 24.13
N ASN A 139 0.27 -11.09 23.07
CA ASN A 139 1.10 -11.79 22.07
C ASN A 139 2.31 -10.96 21.61
N ASP A 140 3.38 -11.67 21.20
CA ASP A 140 4.58 -11.08 20.58
C ASP A 140 4.33 -10.73 19.10
N VAL A 141 3.45 -9.76 18.86
CA VAL A 141 3.06 -9.34 17.50
C VAL A 141 4.28 -8.78 16.74
N LYS A 142 4.38 -9.16 15.47
CA LYS A 142 5.44 -8.74 14.52
C LYS A 142 4.90 -7.86 13.40
N TRP A 143 3.62 -8.03 13.06
CA TRP A 143 2.91 -7.22 12.09
C TRP A 143 1.42 -7.20 12.41
N MET A 144 0.79 -6.04 12.34
CA MET A 144 -0.64 -5.89 12.54
C MET A 144 -1.22 -4.85 11.59
N GLY A 145 -2.23 -5.25 10.81
CA GLY A 145 -3.12 -4.34 10.10
C GLY A 145 -4.34 -4.00 10.95
N ILE A 146 -4.64 -2.71 11.14
CA ILE A 146 -5.81 -2.24 11.88
C ILE A 146 -6.67 -1.41 10.92
N ASN A 147 -7.83 -1.92 10.55
CA ASN A 147 -8.77 -1.23 9.67
C ASN A 147 -9.85 -0.52 10.50
N LEU A 148 -9.80 0.81 10.52
CA LEU A 148 -10.82 1.68 11.11
C LEU A 148 -11.92 1.93 10.07
N SER A 149 -13.14 1.49 10.35
CA SER A 149 -14.22 1.40 9.36
C SER A 149 -15.37 2.39 9.59
N GLU A 150 -15.41 3.04 10.75
CA GLU A 150 -16.58 3.83 11.16
C GLU A 150 -16.81 5.05 10.25
N TYR A 151 -15.73 5.67 9.76
CA TYR A 151 -15.79 6.81 8.84
C TYR A 151 -16.50 6.43 7.54
N ASP A 152 -16.09 5.32 6.95
CA ASP A 152 -16.65 4.80 5.71
C ASP A 152 -18.11 4.40 5.86
N PHE A 153 -18.41 3.68 6.93
CA PHE A 153 -19.78 3.28 7.28
C PHE A 153 -20.70 4.51 7.39
N LEU A 154 -20.30 5.52 8.15
CA LEU A 154 -21.09 6.74 8.33
C LEU A 154 -21.26 7.52 7.03
N ALA A 155 -20.21 7.58 6.20
CA ALA A 155 -20.26 8.30 4.93
C ALA A 155 -21.32 7.74 3.97
N HIS A 156 -21.56 6.43 3.95
CA HIS A 156 -22.60 5.81 3.14
C HIS A 156 -24.03 5.98 3.68
N ILE A 157 -24.21 6.32 4.96
CA ILE A 157 -25.52 6.31 5.62
C ILE A 157 -26.38 7.54 5.33
N GLN A 158 -25.80 8.65 4.87
CA GLN A 158 -26.60 9.82 4.48
C GLN A 158 -27.59 9.50 3.33
N GLY A 159 -27.35 8.44 2.53
CA GLY A 159 -28.29 7.94 1.52
C GLY A 159 -29.49 7.16 2.07
N MET A 160 -29.47 6.74 3.34
CA MET A 160 -30.55 5.96 3.95
C MET A 160 -31.45 6.90 4.75
N GLN A 161 -32.66 7.16 4.24
CA GLN A 161 -33.69 8.08 4.75
C GLN A 161 -34.23 7.72 6.15
N CYS A 162 -33.36 7.58 7.17
CA CYS A 162 -33.77 7.10 8.49
C CYS A 162 -34.45 8.21 9.32
N CYS A 163 -34.16 9.49 9.06
CA CYS A 163 -34.71 10.65 9.78
C CYS A 163 -34.66 11.90 8.87
N GLU A 164 -35.39 12.97 9.22
CA GLU A 164 -35.16 14.33 8.70
C GLU A 164 -33.72 14.76 9.05
N PHE A 165 -32.75 14.42 8.19
CA PHE A 165 -31.33 14.72 8.41
C PHE A 165 -30.96 16.03 7.72
N ASP A 166 -30.59 17.01 8.52
CA ASP A 166 -29.95 18.25 8.08
C ASP A 166 -28.52 17.95 7.60
N THR A 167 -28.14 18.46 6.42
CA THR A 167 -26.79 18.34 5.84
C THR A 167 -25.71 18.84 6.79
N ALA A 168 -25.99 19.86 7.62
CA ALA A 168 -25.04 20.32 8.64
C ALA A 168 -24.74 19.23 9.68
N CYS A 169 -25.77 18.48 10.10
CA CYS A 169 -25.62 17.38 11.05
C CYS A 169 -24.82 16.19 10.47
N TYR A 170 -24.83 16.00 9.16
CA TYR A 170 -24.02 14.96 8.50
C TYR A 170 -22.52 15.27 8.59
N TRP A 171 -22.12 16.48 8.18
CA TRP A 171 -20.72 16.89 8.19
C TRP A 171 -20.13 16.93 9.61
N ASP A 172 -20.91 17.38 10.60
CA ASP A 172 -20.51 17.36 12.00
C ASP A 172 -20.26 15.93 12.52
N ARG A 173 -21.10 14.98 12.12
CA ARG A 173 -20.92 13.57 12.50
C ARG A 173 -19.71 12.95 11.81
N LEU A 174 -19.51 13.19 10.51
CA LEU A 174 -18.32 12.72 9.80
C LEU A 174 -17.04 13.25 10.43
N LYS A 175 -17.03 14.54 10.77
CA LYS A 175 -15.92 15.15 11.48
C LYS A 175 -15.69 14.50 12.84
N THR A 176 -16.75 14.22 13.59
CA THR A 176 -16.65 13.55 14.91
C THR A 176 -16.02 12.16 14.78
N VAL A 177 -16.43 11.36 13.80
CA VAL A 177 -15.86 10.02 13.57
C VAL A 177 -14.40 10.11 13.11
N TYR A 178 -14.08 11.11 12.28
CA TYR A 178 -12.71 11.38 11.88
C TYR A 178 -11.82 11.76 13.09
N GLU A 179 -12.30 12.66 13.95
CA GLU A 179 -11.62 13.05 15.19
C GLU A 179 -11.47 11.87 16.17
N GLU A 180 -12.43 10.95 16.20
CA GLU A 180 -12.36 9.71 16.97
C GLU A 180 -11.26 8.77 16.42
N ALA A 181 -11.16 8.59 15.10
CA ALA A 181 -10.07 7.83 14.51
C ALA A 181 -8.70 8.44 14.85
N GLU A 182 -8.56 9.77 14.78
CA GLU A 182 -7.35 10.46 15.25
C GLU A 182 -7.10 10.22 16.75
N HIS A 183 -8.14 10.28 17.59
CA HIS A 183 -8.02 10.00 19.02
C HIS A 183 -7.49 8.57 19.28
N GLN A 184 -8.07 7.57 18.60
CA GLN A 184 -7.65 6.17 18.73
C GLN A 184 -6.18 5.95 18.31
N ILE A 185 -5.70 6.70 17.31
CA ILE A 185 -4.30 6.62 16.87
C ILE A 185 -3.37 7.38 17.83
N ILE A 186 -3.66 8.65 18.10
CA ILE A 186 -2.75 9.61 18.75
C ILE A 186 -2.70 9.42 20.26
N ASP A 187 -3.84 9.21 20.92
CA ASP A 187 -3.91 9.19 22.38
C ASP A 187 -4.10 7.78 22.97
N VAL A 188 -4.46 6.80 22.13
CA VAL A 188 -4.71 5.42 22.57
C VAL A 188 -3.59 4.49 22.10
N LEU A 189 -3.49 4.25 20.77
CA LEU A 189 -2.51 3.29 20.22
C LEU A 189 -1.06 3.75 20.43
N TRP A 190 -0.73 4.97 20.04
CA TRP A 190 0.65 5.42 20.10
C TRP A 190 1.20 5.47 21.53
N PRO A 191 0.51 6.02 22.54
CA PRO A 191 0.98 6.01 23.92
C PRO A 191 1.10 4.58 24.48
N PHE A 192 0.21 3.66 24.09
CA PHE A 192 0.36 2.23 24.42
C PHE A 192 1.67 1.67 23.85
N LEU A 193 1.93 1.86 22.55
CA LEU A 193 3.16 1.38 21.91
C LEU A 193 4.43 1.96 22.57
N GLN A 194 4.41 3.25 22.92
CA GLN A 194 5.56 3.91 23.54
C GLN A 194 5.77 3.51 25.01
N SER A 195 4.72 3.13 25.73
CA SER A 195 4.82 2.68 27.13
C SER A 195 5.14 1.19 27.25
N HIS A 196 4.89 0.40 26.22
CA HIS A 196 5.11 -1.05 26.23
C HIS A 196 6.57 -1.42 25.93
N CYS A 197 7.23 -2.17 26.82
CA CYS A 197 8.67 -2.46 26.74
C CYS A 197 9.09 -3.27 25.49
N TYR A 198 8.17 -4.06 24.94
CA TYR A 198 8.42 -4.83 23.73
C TYR A 198 8.32 -3.97 22.45
N TYR A 199 7.43 -2.97 22.41
CA TYR A 199 7.11 -2.18 21.21
C TYR A 199 7.84 -0.84 21.14
N SER A 200 8.10 -0.23 22.30
CA SER A 200 8.68 1.11 22.42
C SER A 200 10.04 1.21 21.71
N GLY A 201 10.17 2.23 20.85
CA GLY A 201 11.38 2.47 20.05
C GLY A 201 11.71 1.38 19.01
N LYS A 202 10.83 0.41 18.77
CA LYS A 202 11.03 -0.71 17.83
C LYS A 202 9.92 -0.84 16.78
N THR A 203 8.81 -0.15 16.98
CA THR A 203 7.62 -0.29 16.16
C THR A 203 7.55 0.82 15.11
N LEU A 204 7.41 0.42 13.84
CA LEU A 204 6.99 1.29 12.75
C LEU A 204 5.46 1.39 12.77
N LEU A 205 4.94 2.61 12.83
CA LEU A 205 3.53 2.93 12.65
C LEU A 205 3.36 3.58 11.27
N VAL A 206 2.49 2.99 10.45
CA VAL A 206 2.10 3.54 9.15
C VAL A 206 0.60 3.83 9.20
N ILE A 207 0.22 5.04 8.80
CA ILE A 207 -1.18 5.48 8.77
C ILE A 207 -1.45 5.94 7.34
N CYS A 208 -2.51 5.43 6.72
CA CYS A 208 -2.90 5.80 5.36
C CYS A 208 -4.39 5.54 5.17
N THR A 209 -4.91 5.97 4.03
CA THR A 209 -6.24 5.59 3.56
C THR A 209 -6.10 4.66 2.35
N ASP A 210 -7.04 3.75 2.17
CA ASP A 210 -7.06 2.82 1.03
C ASP A 210 -7.55 3.52 -0.25
N HIS A 211 -8.49 4.46 -0.12
CA HIS A 211 -8.92 5.35 -1.18
C HIS A 211 -9.39 6.70 -0.63
N GLY A 212 -9.65 7.64 -1.54
CA GLY A 212 -10.36 8.88 -1.23
C GLY A 212 -11.86 8.77 -1.53
N ARG A 213 -12.55 9.90 -1.66
CA ARG A 213 -14.00 9.98 -1.91
C ARG A 213 -14.30 10.99 -3.01
N HIS A 214 -15.44 10.85 -3.67
CA HIS A 214 -15.89 11.83 -4.66
C HIS A 214 -15.90 13.25 -4.08
N LEU A 215 -15.56 14.20 -4.94
CA LEU A 215 -15.70 15.62 -4.68
C LEU A 215 -17.10 16.08 -5.09
N ASP A 216 -17.51 17.28 -4.66
CA ASP A 216 -18.86 17.83 -4.91
C ASP A 216 -19.21 17.99 -6.40
N ASP A 217 -18.20 17.99 -7.28
CA ASP A 217 -18.35 18.07 -8.74
C ASP A 217 -18.55 16.69 -9.41
N VAL A 218 -18.55 15.61 -8.63
CA VAL A 218 -18.85 14.23 -9.07
C VAL A 218 -20.24 13.81 -8.59
N GLU A 219 -20.97 13.02 -9.40
CA GLU A 219 -22.31 12.54 -9.05
C GLU A 219 -22.32 11.80 -7.70
N GLN A 220 -23.38 12.00 -6.92
CA GLN A 220 -23.51 11.61 -5.50
C GLN A 220 -22.57 12.31 -4.50
N GLY A 221 -21.54 13.02 -4.96
CA GLY A 221 -20.58 13.71 -4.10
C GLY A 221 -19.97 12.78 -3.06
N PHE A 222 -19.60 13.31 -1.90
CA PHE A 222 -18.84 12.62 -0.85
C PHE A 222 -19.42 11.28 -0.34
N LEU A 223 -20.70 11.01 -0.63
CA LEU A 223 -21.41 9.77 -0.29
C LEU A 223 -20.79 8.51 -0.90
N ASP A 224 -20.15 8.65 -2.06
CA ASP A 224 -19.73 7.53 -2.88
C ASP A 224 -18.23 7.59 -3.23
N HIS A 225 -17.70 6.45 -3.66
CA HIS A 225 -16.37 6.29 -4.21
C HIS A 225 -16.32 5.07 -5.14
N GLY A 226 -15.34 5.04 -6.05
CA GLY A 226 -14.98 3.81 -6.77
C GLY A 226 -15.96 3.27 -7.83
N HIS A 227 -17.15 3.87 -7.99
CA HIS A 227 -18.31 3.42 -8.80
C HIS A 227 -18.34 1.92 -9.13
N GLY A 228 -19.14 1.18 -8.36
CA GLY A 228 -19.51 -0.21 -8.67
C GLY A 228 -20.62 -0.84 -7.80
N TRP A 229 -21.17 -0.11 -6.82
CA TRP A 229 -22.14 -0.71 -5.88
C TRP A 229 -23.61 -0.57 -6.32
N LEU A 230 -23.95 0.47 -7.08
CA LEU A 230 -25.33 0.74 -7.52
C LEU A 230 -25.53 0.38 -9.01
N PRO A 231 -26.59 -0.36 -9.35
CA PRO A 231 -26.91 -0.70 -10.75
C PRO A 231 -27.17 0.56 -11.58
N GLY A 232 -26.38 0.76 -12.64
CA GLY A 232 -26.58 1.83 -13.63
C GLY A 232 -25.59 3.00 -13.55
N HIS A 233 -24.68 3.03 -12.58
CA HIS A 233 -23.60 4.00 -12.56
C HIS A 233 -22.41 3.50 -13.39
N LEU A 234 -22.02 4.28 -14.41
CA LEU A 234 -20.78 4.03 -15.15
C LEU A 234 -19.60 4.17 -14.19
N GLU A 235 -18.54 3.36 -14.39
CA GLU A 235 -17.26 3.51 -13.69
C GLU A 235 -16.90 4.99 -13.58
N CYS A 236 -16.38 5.38 -12.41
CA CYS A 236 -15.97 6.74 -12.15
C CYS A 236 -15.08 7.18 -13.31
N ALA A 237 -15.31 8.39 -13.81
CA ALA A 237 -14.49 8.96 -14.87
C ALA A 237 -13.04 8.62 -14.52
N GLN A 238 -12.27 8.08 -15.48
CA GLN A 238 -10.93 7.51 -15.25
C GLN A 238 -9.99 8.44 -14.44
N ASN A 239 -10.35 9.73 -14.29
CA ASN A 239 -9.61 10.79 -13.63
C ASN A 239 -10.31 11.42 -12.39
N CYS A 240 -11.17 10.72 -11.64
CA CYS A 240 -11.64 11.29 -10.37
C CYS A 240 -10.50 11.37 -9.35
N SER A 241 -9.92 12.57 -9.20
CA SER A 241 -8.85 12.82 -8.25
C SER A 241 -9.29 12.58 -6.81
N GLY A 242 -10.52 12.96 -6.45
CA GLY A 242 -11.06 12.74 -5.11
C GLY A 242 -11.01 11.29 -4.64
N CYS A 243 -11.30 10.31 -5.51
CA CYS A 243 -11.23 8.89 -5.17
C CYS A 243 -9.80 8.33 -5.13
N ARG A 244 -8.88 8.95 -5.86
CA ARG A 244 -7.55 8.40 -6.14
C ARG A 244 -6.46 9.04 -5.29
N ASP A 245 -6.69 10.25 -4.83
CA ASP A 245 -5.78 10.99 -3.97
C ASP A 245 -5.96 10.50 -2.54
N ILE A 246 -4.90 9.86 -2.04
CA ILE A 246 -4.74 9.42 -0.66
C ILE A 246 -3.48 10.05 -0.07
N TRP A 247 -3.20 9.73 1.18
CA TRP A 247 -2.03 10.20 1.90
C TRP A 247 -1.49 9.09 2.79
N ALA A 248 -0.23 9.23 3.19
CA ALA A 248 0.41 8.31 4.13
C ALA A 248 1.29 9.04 5.15
N ILE A 249 1.38 8.49 6.34
CA ILE A 249 2.26 8.92 7.43
C ILE A 249 3.08 7.73 7.88
N PHE A 250 4.38 7.94 8.06
CA PHE A 250 5.30 6.95 8.59
C PHE A 250 5.95 7.52 9.86
N ILE A 251 5.88 6.77 10.96
CA ILE A 251 6.45 7.16 12.25
C ILE A 251 7.17 5.96 12.87
N GLY A 252 8.37 6.17 13.38
CA GLY A 252 9.10 5.15 14.13
C GLY A 252 10.54 4.94 13.66
N PRO A 253 11.17 3.81 14.02
CA PRO A 253 12.55 3.51 13.67
C PRO A 253 12.76 3.45 12.17
N GLY A 254 13.84 4.05 11.68
CA GLY A 254 14.19 4.05 10.26
C GLY A 254 13.62 5.21 9.46
N ILE A 255 12.71 6.00 10.05
CA ILE A 255 12.02 7.10 9.37
C ILE A 255 12.60 8.45 9.80
N LEU A 256 12.87 9.31 8.80
CA LEU A 256 13.24 10.70 9.02
C LEU A 256 12.09 11.48 9.66
N ARG A 257 12.41 12.42 10.55
CA ARG A 257 11.42 13.22 11.30
C ARG A 257 11.25 14.61 10.71
N GLY A 258 10.03 15.13 10.74
CA GLY A 258 9.69 16.46 10.25
C GLY A 258 9.76 16.58 8.74
N ILE A 259 9.56 15.46 8.03
CA ILE A 259 9.50 15.45 6.58
C ILE A 259 8.05 15.61 6.15
N THR A 260 7.79 16.60 5.31
CA THR A 260 6.57 16.65 4.48
C THR A 260 7.02 16.60 3.04
N SER A 261 6.74 15.49 2.37
CA SER A 261 7.17 15.31 0.98
C SER A 261 6.40 16.23 0.04
N SER A 262 7.09 16.66 -1.02
CA SER A 262 6.46 17.35 -2.16
C SER A 262 6.35 16.44 -3.39
N ASN A 263 6.84 15.20 -3.30
CA ASN A 263 6.79 14.21 -4.35
C ASN A 263 5.45 13.47 -4.37
N THR A 264 5.14 12.87 -5.51
CA THR A 264 3.98 11.99 -5.67
C THR A 264 4.43 10.53 -5.67
N TYR A 265 3.72 9.72 -4.91
CA TYR A 265 3.94 8.27 -4.79
C TYR A 265 2.70 7.49 -5.18
N ALA A 266 2.85 6.19 -5.40
CA ALA A 266 1.73 5.28 -5.63
C ALA A 266 1.37 4.54 -4.33
N ILE A 267 0.13 4.10 -4.18
CA ILE A 267 -0.30 3.27 -3.03
C ILE A 267 0.53 1.97 -2.95
N GLU A 268 0.96 1.47 -4.10
CA GLU A 268 1.84 0.32 -4.28
C GLU A 268 3.22 0.52 -3.66
N ASP A 269 3.66 1.76 -3.42
CA ASP A 269 4.98 2.07 -2.82
C ASP A 269 4.99 1.92 -1.29
N ILE A 270 3.82 1.85 -0.63
CA ILE A 270 3.70 1.77 0.84
C ILE A 270 4.20 0.43 1.38
N ALA A 271 3.69 -0.69 0.86
CA ALA A 271 4.07 -2.02 1.34
C ALA A 271 5.57 -2.34 1.09
N PRO A 272 6.15 -2.04 -0.08
CA PRO A 272 7.59 -2.12 -0.32
C PRO A 272 8.43 -1.31 0.66
N THR A 273 7.95 -0.13 1.07
CA THR A 273 8.62 0.69 2.11
C THR A 273 8.65 -0.03 3.45
N ILE A 274 7.51 -0.60 3.88
CA ILE A 274 7.42 -1.40 5.11
C ILE A 274 8.34 -2.62 5.02
N ARG A 275 8.26 -3.39 3.94
CA ARG A 275 9.11 -4.56 3.68
C ARG A 275 10.60 -4.18 3.72
N TYR A 276 10.98 -3.08 3.09
CA TYR A 276 12.36 -2.60 3.07
C TYR A 276 12.87 -2.27 4.47
N LEU A 277 12.06 -1.62 5.30
CA LEU A 277 12.40 -1.34 6.71
C LEU A 277 12.48 -2.61 7.55
N MET A 278 11.63 -3.60 7.28
CA MET A 278 11.64 -4.91 7.93
C MET A 278 12.74 -5.85 7.41
N GLY A 279 13.37 -5.53 6.27
CA GLY A 279 14.52 -6.25 5.72
C GLY A 279 14.22 -7.68 5.27
N PHE A 280 13.14 -7.88 4.51
CA PHE A 280 12.84 -9.17 3.86
C PHE A 280 12.42 -8.98 2.39
N ASP A 281 12.27 -10.09 1.66
CA ASP A 281 12.01 -10.06 0.22
C ASP A 281 10.53 -10.28 -0.11
N ASN A 282 10.05 -9.60 -1.15
CA ASN A 282 8.75 -9.84 -1.76
C ASN A 282 8.90 -9.73 -3.29
N PRO A 283 9.01 -10.85 -4.01
CA PRO A 283 9.16 -10.83 -5.46
C PRO A 283 7.84 -10.52 -6.19
N PHE A 284 6.72 -10.36 -5.47
CA PHE A 284 5.39 -10.17 -6.02
C PHE A 284 4.89 -8.72 -5.93
N GLU A 285 5.65 -7.82 -5.29
CA GLU A 285 5.34 -6.39 -5.19
C GLU A 285 5.67 -5.65 -6.49
N GLU A 286 4.82 -4.69 -6.89
CA GLU A 286 5.05 -3.84 -8.07
C GLU A 286 5.66 -2.47 -7.73
N GLY A 287 5.43 -1.96 -6.51
CA GLY A 287 5.92 -0.65 -6.08
C GLY A 287 7.36 -0.64 -5.57
N LEU A 288 7.82 0.54 -5.16
CA LEU A 288 9.18 0.78 -4.68
C LEU A 288 9.23 1.35 -3.27
N PRO A 289 10.28 1.07 -2.49
CA PRO A 289 10.51 1.76 -1.24
C PRO A 289 10.64 3.27 -1.45
N ILE A 290 9.95 4.03 -0.60
CA ILE A 290 9.98 5.49 -0.61
C ILE A 290 11.27 5.94 0.10
N GLU A 291 12.38 5.97 -0.62
CA GLU A 291 13.70 6.26 -0.04
C GLU A 291 13.79 7.65 0.59
N GLU A 292 12.99 8.62 0.14
CA GLU A 292 12.98 10.00 0.64
C GLU A 292 12.75 10.07 2.16
N ILE A 293 11.95 9.17 2.72
CA ILE A 293 11.56 9.21 4.13
C ILE A 293 12.42 8.32 5.03
N ILE A 294 13.40 7.59 4.47
CA ILE A 294 14.18 6.59 5.19
C ILE A 294 15.55 7.16 5.55
N ASP A 295 15.98 6.99 6.80
CA ASP A 295 17.31 7.46 7.22
C ASP A 295 18.44 6.67 6.54
N GLU A 296 19.59 7.31 6.31
CA GLU A 296 20.69 6.73 5.54
C GLU A 296 21.25 5.43 6.16
N ASP A 297 21.35 5.37 7.49
CA ASP A 297 21.93 4.21 8.17
C ASP A 297 21.00 2.99 8.05
N THR A 298 19.70 3.22 8.21
CA THR A 298 18.66 2.22 8.00
C THR A 298 18.63 1.79 6.56
N SER A 299 18.67 2.73 5.61
CA SER A 299 18.74 2.44 4.18
C SER A 299 19.94 1.54 3.86
N ARG A 300 21.14 1.89 4.33
CA ARG A 300 22.34 1.04 4.16
C ARG A 300 22.21 -0.33 4.83
N SER A 301 21.62 -0.40 6.03
CA SER A 301 21.45 -1.66 6.75
C SER A 301 20.45 -2.59 6.06
N SER A 302 19.33 -2.05 5.58
CA SER A 302 18.30 -2.77 4.83
C SER A 302 18.82 -3.21 3.47
N LEU A 303 19.53 -2.34 2.76
CA LEU A 303 20.28 -2.73 1.56
C LEU A 303 21.24 -3.85 1.88
N SER A 304 22.06 -3.79 2.93
CA SER A 304 22.99 -4.87 3.24
C SER A 304 22.29 -6.22 3.48
N ARG A 305 21.10 -6.22 4.10
CA ARG A 305 20.29 -7.43 4.34
C ARG A 305 19.68 -7.99 3.06
N LEU A 306 19.16 -7.12 2.19
CA LEU A 306 18.57 -7.50 0.90
C LEU A 306 19.65 -7.92 -0.11
N ALA A 307 20.72 -7.14 -0.17
CA ALA A 307 21.92 -7.35 -0.98
C ALA A 307 22.74 -8.58 -0.55
N GLN A 308 22.49 -9.19 0.61
CA GLN A 308 23.10 -10.48 0.90
C GLN A 308 22.54 -11.59 0.01
N ASN A 309 21.35 -11.42 -0.56
CA ASN A 309 20.63 -12.53 -1.17
C ASN A 309 20.07 -12.26 -2.57
N LEU A 310 19.81 -11.01 -3.01
CA LEU A 310 19.05 -10.74 -4.24
C LEU A 310 19.58 -9.59 -5.12
N LEU A 311 19.54 -9.81 -6.44
CA LEU A 311 19.54 -8.75 -7.44
C LEU A 311 18.15 -8.11 -7.40
N ILE A 312 18.08 -6.78 -7.26
CA ILE A 312 16.80 -6.05 -7.27
C ILE A 312 16.78 -5.16 -8.51
N MET A 313 15.71 -5.21 -9.28
CA MET A 313 15.41 -4.30 -10.38
C MET A 313 14.18 -3.46 -10.04
N GLU A 314 14.31 -2.14 -10.09
CA GLU A 314 13.20 -1.21 -9.95
C GLU A 314 12.43 -1.06 -11.28
N PRO A 315 11.11 -0.77 -11.24
CA PRO A 315 10.37 -0.39 -12.44
C PRO A 315 11.03 0.77 -13.19
N GLY A 316 11.02 0.70 -14.52
CA GLY A 316 11.51 1.79 -15.37
C GLY A 316 10.73 3.08 -15.12
N ARG A 317 11.44 4.20 -14.92
CA ARG A 317 10.83 5.51 -14.77
C ARG A 317 11.39 6.49 -15.81
N PRO A 318 10.53 7.14 -16.62
CA PRO A 318 9.09 6.90 -16.74
C PRO A 318 8.76 5.55 -17.40
N ASN A 319 7.57 5.01 -17.15
CA ASN A 319 6.99 3.87 -17.88
C ASN A 319 5.45 3.92 -17.73
N PRO A 320 4.67 4.18 -18.79
CA PRO A 320 5.09 4.35 -20.19
C PRO A 320 6.02 5.54 -20.43
N PHE A 321 6.83 5.48 -21.49
CA PHE A 321 7.80 6.52 -21.81
C PHE A 321 7.82 6.88 -23.30
N TYR A 322 8.23 8.11 -23.64
CA TYR A 322 8.31 8.60 -25.02
C TYR A 322 9.71 8.53 -25.62
N SER A 323 10.74 8.83 -24.82
CA SER A 323 12.13 8.98 -25.30
C SER A 323 13.12 8.07 -24.60
N SER A 324 13.00 7.90 -23.28
CA SER A 324 13.81 6.98 -22.52
C SER A 324 13.14 6.57 -21.23
N THR A 325 13.55 5.42 -20.70
CA THR A 325 13.22 4.96 -19.35
C THR A 325 14.50 4.60 -18.63
N THR A 326 14.59 4.94 -17.35
CA THR A 326 15.72 4.55 -16.50
C THR A 326 15.26 3.51 -15.50
N VAL A 327 16.00 2.42 -15.46
CA VAL A 327 15.82 1.29 -14.55
C VAL A 327 16.99 1.30 -13.59
N ARG A 328 16.70 1.53 -12.32
CA ARG A 328 17.69 1.42 -11.25
C ARG A 328 17.70 -0.02 -10.74
N TYR A 329 18.87 -0.56 -10.43
CA TYR A 329 19.02 -1.93 -9.96
C TYR A 329 20.13 -2.06 -8.90
N LEU A 330 19.89 -2.90 -7.90
CA LEU A 330 20.82 -3.17 -6.81
C LEU A 330 21.60 -4.44 -7.12
N VAL A 331 22.92 -4.31 -7.11
CA VAL A 331 23.85 -5.41 -7.29
C VAL A 331 24.34 -5.88 -5.92
N PRO A 332 23.93 -7.09 -5.47
CA PRO A 332 24.16 -7.57 -4.11
C PRO A 332 25.65 -7.74 -3.79
N GLN A 333 26.35 -8.38 -4.72
CA GLN A 333 27.78 -8.63 -4.69
C GLN A 333 28.34 -8.39 -6.09
N ALA A 334 29.64 -8.17 -6.22
CA ALA A 334 30.20 -7.89 -7.54
C ALA A 334 30.03 -9.09 -8.49
N LEU A 335 29.08 -9.00 -9.43
CA LEU A 335 28.68 -10.10 -10.30
C LEU A 335 28.52 -9.65 -11.76
N PRO A 336 28.74 -10.54 -12.74
CA PRO A 336 28.50 -10.24 -14.14
C PRO A 336 27.00 -10.13 -14.42
N ILE A 337 26.57 -8.97 -14.93
CA ILE A 337 25.18 -8.70 -15.30
C ILE A 337 25.13 -8.41 -16.79
N GLU A 338 24.18 -9.06 -17.45
CA GLU A 338 23.83 -8.78 -18.82
C GLU A 338 22.39 -8.30 -18.87
N VAL A 339 22.20 -7.13 -19.46
CA VAL A 339 20.88 -6.54 -19.68
C VAL A 339 20.42 -6.93 -21.07
N ARG A 340 19.18 -7.41 -21.18
CA ARG A 340 18.56 -7.76 -22.47
C ARG A 340 17.17 -7.19 -22.57
N ILE A 341 16.77 -6.78 -23.76
CA ILE A 341 15.42 -6.30 -24.05
C ILE A 341 14.81 -7.18 -25.12
N TYR A 342 13.58 -7.60 -24.88
CA TYR A 342 12.82 -8.46 -25.77
C TYR A 342 11.54 -7.77 -26.23
N ASP A 343 11.10 -8.07 -27.46
CA ASP A 343 9.75 -7.73 -27.91
C ASP A 343 8.70 -8.71 -27.35
N VAL A 344 7.41 -8.45 -27.62
CA VAL A 344 6.29 -9.31 -27.21
C VAL A 344 6.32 -10.73 -27.82
N GLN A 345 7.12 -10.96 -28.87
CA GLN A 345 7.34 -12.30 -29.42
C GLN A 345 8.53 -13.01 -28.76
N GLY A 346 9.18 -12.38 -27.77
CA GLY A 346 10.36 -12.91 -27.10
C GLY A 346 11.65 -12.78 -27.92
N ARG A 347 11.66 -12.01 -29.01
CA ARG A 347 12.88 -11.77 -29.79
C ARG A 347 13.72 -10.74 -29.06
N GLN A 348 15.00 -11.03 -28.86
CA GLN A 348 15.96 -10.06 -28.32
C GLN A 348 16.16 -8.95 -29.35
N ILE A 349 15.97 -7.71 -28.91
CA ILE A 349 16.14 -6.51 -29.74
C ILE A 349 17.29 -5.62 -29.28
N TRP A 350 17.79 -5.81 -28.05
CA TRP A 350 18.90 -5.03 -27.49
C TRP A 350 19.62 -5.81 -26.39
N THR A 351 20.94 -5.64 -26.26
CA THR A 351 21.73 -6.16 -25.13
C THR A 351 22.90 -5.24 -24.76
N SER A 352 23.24 -5.19 -23.47
CA SER A 352 24.44 -4.50 -22.96
C SER A 352 25.73 -5.31 -23.11
N GLY A 353 25.62 -6.62 -23.39
CA GLY A 353 26.67 -7.58 -23.12
C GLY A 353 26.94 -7.79 -21.63
N LEU A 354 27.70 -8.84 -21.31
CA LEU A 354 28.01 -9.23 -19.94
C LEU A 354 29.05 -8.28 -19.32
N THR A 355 28.64 -7.50 -18.32
CA THR A 355 29.52 -6.54 -17.64
C THR A 355 29.60 -6.85 -16.16
N ARG A 356 30.81 -6.88 -15.59
CA ARG A 356 30.98 -7.06 -14.15
C ARG A 356 30.62 -5.77 -13.41
N GLN A 357 29.51 -5.80 -12.69
CA GLN A 357 29.06 -4.67 -11.87
C GLN A 357 29.62 -4.77 -10.46
N SER A 358 30.00 -3.64 -9.86
CA SER A 358 30.36 -3.57 -8.44
C SER A 358 29.13 -3.74 -7.56
N THR A 359 29.32 -4.07 -6.29
CA THR A 359 28.23 -3.99 -5.30
C THR A 359 27.68 -2.56 -5.21
N GLY A 360 26.37 -2.42 -5.00
CA GLY A 360 25.67 -1.14 -4.88
C GLY A 360 24.61 -0.90 -5.95
N TRP A 361 24.06 0.31 -5.96
CA TRP A 361 23.03 0.74 -6.91
C TRP A 361 23.64 1.16 -8.25
N HIS A 362 22.97 0.78 -9.33
CA HIS A 362 23.32 1.10 -10.71
C HIS A 362 22.09 1.55 -11.47
N ASN A 363 22.32 2.28 -12.56
CA ASN A 363 21.26 2.74 -13.46
C ASN A 363 21.51 2.17 -14.85
N PHE A 364 20.44 1.66 -15.45
CA PHE A 364 20.37 1.30 -16.86
C PHE A 364 19.32 2.17 -17.53
N THR A 365 19.73 2.98 -18.51
CA THR A 365 18.79 3.79 -19.30
C THR A 365 18.63 3.17 -20.68
N TRP A 366 17.38 2.90 -21.07
CA TRP A 366 17.05 2.50 -22.42
C TRP A 366 16.39 3.66 -23.17
N TYR A 367 16.94 3.99 -24.33
CA TYR A 367 16.48 5.07 -25.21
C TYR A 367 15.49 4.60 -26.28
N GLY A 368 14.95 3.37 -26.15
CA GLY A 368 14.08 2.79 -27.18
C GLY A 368 14.85 2.37 -28.44
N GLU A 369 16.15 2.10 -28.33
CA GLU A 369 17.02 1.71 -29.45
C GLU A 369 17.16 0.18 -29.55
N ASP A 370 17.34 -0.34 -30.77
CA ASP A 370 17.70 -1.74 -31.05
C ASP A 370 19.23 -1.92 -31.19
N GLU A 371 19.69 -3.17 -31.39
CA GLU A 371 21.12 -3.51 -31.51
C GLU A 371 21.84 -2.82 -32.69
N ASN A 372 21.10 -2.30 -33.67
CA ASN A 372 21.65 -1.60 -34.84
C ASN A 372 21.58 -0.08 -34.69
N CYS A 373 21.36 0.43 -33.46
CA CYS A 373 21.10 1.84 -33.15
C CYS A 373 19.87 2.41 -33.88
N GLY A 374 18.92 1.54 -34.27
CA GLY A 374 17.64 1.91 -34.85
C GLY A 374 16.59 2.13 -33.76
N MET A 375 15.61 3.02 -33.98
CA MET A 375 14.53 3.23 -33.02
C MET A 375 13.50 2.10 -33.09
N ALA A 376 13.24 1.45 -31.96
CA ALA A 376 12.19 0.47 -31.80
C ALA A 376 10.80 1.12 -32.06
N PRO A 377 9.83 0.37 -32.58
CA PRO A 377 8.45 0.85 -32.74
C PRO A 377 7.77 1.05 -31.38
N PRO A 378 6.73 1.89 -31.28
CA PRO A 378 5.89 1.94 -30.08
C PRO A 378 5.33 0.56 -29.76
N GLY A 379 5.28 0.19 -28.49
CA GLY A 379 4.83 -1.13 -28.08
C GLY A 379 5.27 -1.55 -26.70
N ILE A 380 4.98 -2.82 -26.39
CA ILE A 380 5.37 -3.47 -25.14
C ILE A 380 6.70 -4.19 -25.36
N TYR A 381 7.58 -4.07 -24.37
CA TYR A 381 8.89 -4.69 -24.32
C TYR A 381 9.10 -5.34 -22.95
N TYR A 382 10.04 -6.28 -22.88
CA TYR A 382 10.44 -6.90 -21.63
C TYR A 382 11.94 -6.70 -21.42
N LEU A 383 12.30 -6.00 -20.35
CA LEU A 383 13.67 -5.86 -19.89
C LEU A 383 13.99 -7.02 -18.96
N GLY A 384 15.09 -7.73 -19.19
CA GLY A 384 15.59 -8.79 -18.32
C GLY A 384 17.03 -8.58 -17.91
N PHE A 385 17.31 -8.68 -16.61
CA PHE A 385 18.67 -8.83 -16.10
C PHE A 385 19.03 -10.31 -15.99
N HIS A 386 20.13 -10.68 -16.63
CA HIS A 386 20.64 -12.04 -16.65
C HIS A 386 21.94 -12.08 -15.83
N SER A 387 21.99 -13.01 -14.89
CA SER A 387 23.18 -13.41 -14.17
C SER A 387 23.23 -14.94 -14.10
N GLU A 388 24.38 -15.53 -13.77
CA GLU A 388 24.55 -16.99 -13.71
C GLU A 388 23.55 -17.72 -12.79
N GLN A 389 22.92 -17.01 -11.84
CA GLN A 389 22.06 -17.60 -10.82
C GLN A 389 20.65 -17.03 -10.76
N LYS A 390 20.35 -15.91 -11.45
CA LYS A 390 19.06 -15.21 -11.33
C LYS A 390 18.63 -14.54 -12.62
N TYR A 391 17.32 -14.56 -12.86
CA TYR A 391 16.62 -13.87 -13.93
C TYR A 391 15.50 -13.03 -13.31
N GLN A 392 15.52 -11.72 -13.56
CA GLN A 392 14.43 -10.81 -13.21
C GLN A 392 14.03 -10.07 -14.48
N ALA A 393 12.72 -9.99 -14.75
CA ALA A 393 12.18 -9.31 -15.91
C ALA A 393 11.11 -8.29 -15.52
N GLN A 394 11.01 -7.20 -16.27
CA GLN A 394 9.94 -6.20 -16.12
C GLN A 394 9.41 -5.78 -17.48
N LYS A 395 8.14 -5.38 -17.51
CA LYS A 395 7.47 -4.84 -18.69
C LYS A 395 7.81 -3.36 -18.86
N LEU A 396 8.18 -2.96 -20.07
CA LEU A 396 8.37 -1.57 -20.50
C LEU A 396 7.37 -1.22 -21.60
N THR A 397 6.84 -0.01 -21.58
CA THR A 397 5.85 0.49 -22.56
C THR A 397 6.40 1.74 -23.25
N LEU A 398 6.81 1.60 -24.51
CA LEU A 398 7.29 2.71 -25.34
C LEU A 398 6.11 3.33 -26.11
N LEU A 399 5.94 4.63 -25.92
CA LEU A 399 5.00 5.49 -26.64
C LEU A 399 5.72 6.33 -27.69
N ARG A 400 4.96 7.02 -28.55
CA ARG A 400 5.47 8.04 -29.48
C ARG A 400 4.64 9.29 -29.46
#